data_AF-A0A2M6SZW4-F1
#
_entry.id   AF-A0A2M6SZW4-F1
#
_cell.length_a   1.000
_cell.length_b   1.000
_cell.length_c   1.000
_cell.angle_alpha   90.00
_cell.angle_beta   90.00
_cell.angle_gamma   90.00
#
_symmetry.space_group_name_H-M   'P 1'
#
loop_
_entity.id
_entity.type
_entity.pdbx_description
1 polymer ?
#
loop_
_entity_poly.entity_id
_entity_poly.type
_entity_poly.pdbx_seq_one_letter_code
_entity_poly.pdbx_strand_id
1 'polypeptide(L)'
;MASRHLSRSIAMQSLYEWDFFGQKTGTLETIIERNIAEFGPGLENKDFIRQLIKGVVDHLSQIDKIISASAPEWPLAQIPVVDRNVLRLGLYELLFANKEEVPPKVAINEAIELGKNFGGGSTGRFINGVLGTVYKEMDSVSN
;
A
#
# COMPACT_ATOMS: atom_id res chain seq x y z
N MET A 1 -13.20 -5.60 -10.92
CA MET A 1 -12.84 -4.29 -10.35
C MET A 1 -13.15 -4.24 -8.85
N ALA A 2 -14.40 -4.44 -8.41
CA ALA A 2 -14.75 -4.46 -6.98
C ALA A 2 -13.94 -5.47 -6.14
N SER A 3 -13.65 -6.67 -6.68
CA SER A 3 -12.85 -7.69 -6.00
C SER A 3 -11.39 -7.28 -5.76
N ARG A 4 -10.77 -6.55 -6.70
CA ARG A 4 -9.38 -6.06 -6.58
C ARG A 4 -9.29 -4.92 -5.57
N HIS A 5 -10.26 -4.00 -5.59
CA HIS A 5 -10.34 -2.93 -4.60
C HIS A 5 -10.50 -3.51 -3.18
N LEU A 6 -11.43 -4.45 -2.99
CA LEU A 6 -11.60 -5.14 -1.71
C LEU A 6 -10.31 -5.86 -1.28
N SER A 7 -9.63 -6.54 -2.20
CA SER A 7 -8.35 -7.21 -1.91
C SER A 7 -7.29 -6.21 -1.41
N ARG A 8 -7.18 -5.03 -2.03
CA ARG A 8 -6.28 -3.97 -1.56
C ARG A 8 -6.67 -3.42 -0.20
N SER A 9 -7.97 -3.26 0.06
CA SER A 9 -8.46 -2.85 1.38
C SER A 9 -8.10 -3.86 2.46
N ILE A 10 -8.20 -5.17 2.18
CA ILE A 10 -7.79 -6.23 3.13
C ILE A 10 -6.26 -6.24 3.30
N ALA A 11 -5.51 -6.07 2.22
CA ALA A 11 -4.05 -5.99 2.26
C ALA A 11 -3.57 -4.80 3.12
N MET A 12 -4.15 -3.61 2.89
CA MET A 12 -3.82 -2.40 3.65
C MET A 12 -4.15 -2.57 5.12
N GLN A 13 -5.33 -3.08 5.49
CA GLN A 13 -5.71 -3.32 6.89
C GLN A 13 -4.76 -4.31 7.57
N SER A 14 -4.34 -5.36 6.86
CA SER A 14 -3.40 -6.35 7.39
C SER A 14 -2.00 -5.76 7.62
N LEU A 15 -1.53 -4.93 6.69
CA LEU A 15 -0.27 -4.20 6.82
C LEU A 15 -0.33 -3.17 7.95
N TYR A 16 -1.44 -2.43 8.06
CA TYR A 16 -1.70 -1.49 9.15
C TYR A 16 -1.63 -2.20 10.50
N GLU A 17 -2.34 -3.31 10.66
CA GLU A 17 -2.37 -4.04 11.93
C GLU A 17 -0.97 -4.54 12.31
N TRP A 18 -0.28 -5.16 11.35
CA TRP A 18 1.08 -5.66 11.55
C TRP A 18 2.05 -4.54 11.92
N ASP A 19 1.99 -3.39 11.23
CA ASP A 19 2.81 -2.20 11.50
C ASP A 19 2.49 -1.58 12.87
N PHE A 20 1.20 -1.47 13.21
CA PHE A 20 0.73 -0.93 14.49
C PHE A 20 1.23 -1.76 15.68
N PHE A 21 1.29 -3.08 15.54
CA PHE A 21 1.82 -3.99 16.58
C PHE A 21 3.34 -4.21 16.52
N GLY A 22 4.07 -3.37 15.78
CA GLY A 22 5.54 -3.36 15.78
C GLY A 22 6.16 -4.45 14.90
N GLN A 23 5.48 -4.87 13.84
CA GLN A 23 6.01 -5.72 12.78
C GLN A 23 6.56 -7.07 13.28
N LYS A 24 5.92 -7.64 14.30
CA LYS A 24 6.37 -8.89 14.94
C LYS A 24 6.46 -10.04 13.93
N THR A 25 7.57 -10.77 13.98
CA THR A 25 7.77 -11.95 13.15
C THR A 25 6.75 -13.04 13.49
N GLY A 26 6.21 -13.70 12.46
CA GLY A 26 5.29 -14.84 12.61
C GLY A 26 3.83 -14.48 12.89
N THR A 27 3.47 -13.20 13.04
CA THR A 27 2.06 -12.80 13.28
C THR A 27 1.31 -12.49 11.99
N LEU A 28 2.02 -12.18 10.91
CA LEU A 28 1.42 -11.63 9.69
C LEU A 28 0.42 -12.58 9.03
N GLU A 29 0.73 -13.88 8.92
CA GLU A 29 -0.20 -14.83 8.29
C GLU A 29 -1.51 -14.94 9.08
N THR A 30 -1.45 -14.96 10.42
CA THR A 30 -2.64 -14.97 11.27
C THR A 30 -3.49 -13.71 11.07
N ILE A 31 -2.85 -12.55 10.92
CA ILE A 31 -3.54 -11.28 10.64
C ILE A 31 -4.25 -11.37 9.27
N ILE A 32 -3.56 -11.88 8.24
CA ILE A 32 -4.10 -12.03 6.89
C ILE A 32 -5.35 -12.92 6.91
N GLU A 33 -5.25 -14.12 7.48
CA GLU A 33 -6.36 -15.07 7.53
C GLU A 33 -7.57 -14.48 8.25
N ARG A 34 -7.34 -13.81 9.39
CA ARG A 34 -8.41 -13.19 10.16
C ARG A 34 -9.10 -12.07 9.36
N ASN A 35 -8.33 -11.20 8.71
CA ASN A 35 -8.89 -10.09 7.94
C ASN A 35 -9.60 -10.55 6.66
N ILE A 36 -9.13 -11.62 6.02
CA ILE A 36 -9.84 -12.25 4.90
C ILE A 36 -11.18 -12.82 5.36
N ALA A 37 -11.20 -13.53 6.49
CA ALA A 37 -12.43 -14.11 7.03
C ALA A 37 -13.47 -13.06 7.39
N GLU A 38 -13.03 -11.94 7.98
CA GLU A 38 -13.91 -10.85 8.42
C GLU A 38 -14.46 -10.03 7.24
N PHE A 39 -13.58 -9.58 6.34
CA PHE A 39 -13.91 -8.55 5.34
C PHE A 39 -14.10 -9.09 3.92
N GLY A 40 -13.63 -10.30 3.65
CA GLY A 40 -13.73 -10.95 2.34
C GLY A 40 -14.42 -12.32 2.36
N PRO A 41 -15.52 -12.54 3.11
CA PRO A 41 -16.22 -13.82 3.05
C PRO A 41 -16.73 -14.05 1.62
N GLY A 42 -16.36 -15.17 1.02
CA GLY A 42 -16.68 -15.51 -0.38
C GLY A 42 -15.74 -14.92 -1.43
N LEU A 43 -14.64 -14.27 -1.05
CA LEU A 43 -13.62 -13.82 -2.00
C LEU A 43 -12.87 -15.02 -2.59
N GLU A 44 -13.03 -15.22 -3.90
CA GLU A 44 -12.48 -16.38 -4.62
C GLU A 44 -10.95 -16.31 -4.75
N ASN A 45 -10.39 -15.14 -5.05
CA ASN A 45 -8.96 -14.96 -5.27
C ASN A 45 -8.29 -14.26 -4.06
N LYS A 46 -7.82 -15.08 -3.12
CA LYS A 46 -7.06 -14.63 -1.94
C LYS A 46 -5.57 -14.45 -2.23
N ASP A 47 -5.07 -15.01 -3.32
CA ASP A 47 -3.66 -15.00 -3.68
C ASP A 47 -3.18 -13.58 -3.97
N PHE A 48 -4.04 -12.76 -4.59
CA PHE A 48 -3.70 -11.36 -4.81
C PHE A 48 -3.45 -10.60 -3.50
N ILE A 49 -4.22 -10.86 -2.45
CA ILE A 49 -4.02 -10.24 -1.12
C ILE A 49 -2.64 -10.62 -0.58
N ARG A 50 -2.31 -11.93 -0.60
CA ARG A 50 -1.01 -12.42 -0.13
C ARG A 50 0.14 -11.89 -0.98
N GLN A 51 -0.02 -11.79 -2.29
CA GLN A 51 0.97 -11.22 -3.20
C GLN A 51 1.26 -9.75 -2.88
N LEU A 52 0.21 -8.94 -2.66
CA LEU A 52 0.37 -7.53 -2.29
C LEU A 52 1.15 -7.40 -0.97
N ILE A 53 0.72 -8.12 0.06
CA ILE A 53 1.32 -8.02 1.39
C ILE A 53 2.77 -8.53 1.37
N LYS A 54 3.01 -9.69 0.76
CA LYS A 54 4.35 -10.25 0.61
C LYS A 54 5.27 -9.28 -0.14
N GLY A 55 4.79 -8.72 -1.25
CA GLY A 55 5.54 -7.77 -2.04
C GLY A 55 5.94 -6.53 -1.25
N VAL A 56 5.03 -5.97 -0.45
CA VAL A 56 5.34 -4.86 0.47
C VAL A 56 6.38 -5.27 1.50
N VAL A 57 6.24 -6.43 2.14
CA VAL A 57 7.17 -6.89 3.18
C VAL A 57 8.57 -7.14 2.61
N ASP A 58 8.67 -7.79 1.45
CA ASP A 58 9.94 -8.10 0.79
C ASP A 58 10.71 -6.82 0.39
N HIS A 59 9.98 -5.73 0.07
CA HIS A 59 10.56 -4.46 -0.38
C HIS A 59 10.48 -3.34 0.67
N LEU A 60 10.10 -3.66 1.90
CA LEU A 60 9.72 -2.68 2.93
C LEU A 60 10.79 -1.61 3.13
N SER A 61 12.05 -2.02 3.28
CA SER A 61 13.16 -1.09 3.51
C SER A 61 13.38 -0.14 2.33
N GLN A 62 13.21 -0.61 1.09
CA GLN A 62 13.35 0.22 -0.10
C GLN A 62 12.17 1.19 -0.22
N ILE A 63 10.96 0.70 0.00
CA ILE A 63 9.73 1.51 -0.02
C ILE A 63 9.80 2.61 1.04
N ASP A 64 10.19 2.30 2.27
CA ASP A 64 10.28 3.26 3.38
C ASP A 64 11.32 4.37 3.12
N LYS A 65 12.43 4.02 2.44
CA LYS A 65 13.42 5.01 1.97
C LYS A 65 12.84 5.95 0.92
N ILE A 66 12.07 5.40 -0.03
CA ILE A 66 11.41 6.20 -1.07
C ILE A 66 10.39 7.14 -0.45
N ILE A 67 9.56 6.66 0.48
CA ILE A 67 8.62 7.51 1.23
C ILE A 67 9.36 8.67 1.90
N SER A 68 10.45 8.36 2.60
CA SER A 68 11.23 9.38 3.32
C SER A 68 11.86 10.41 2.38
N ALA A 69 12.29 10.00 1.18
CA ALA A 69 12.84 10.90 0.17
C ALA A 69 11.76 11.77 -0.49
N SER A 70 10.56 11.22 -0.72
CA SER A 70 9.46 11.93 -1.38
C SER A 70 8.63 12.79 -0.42
N ALA A 71 8.76 12.60 0.90
CA ALA A 71 8.11 13.39 1.94
C ALA A 71 9.14 13.85 3.01
N PRO A 72 10.15 14.66 2.65
CA PRO A 72 11.28 14.99 3.53
C PRO A 72 10.88 15.75 4.80
N GLU A 73 9.79 16.51 4.74
CA GLU A 73 9.23 17.26 5.89
C GLU A 73 8.57 16.36 6.94
N TRP A 74 8.33 15.08 6.62
CA TRP A 74 7.61 14.14 7.47
C TRP A 74 8.44 12.90 7.73
N PRO A 75 9.12 12.80 8.90
CA PRO A 75 9.77 11.56 9.28
C PRO A 75 8.79 10.39 9.19
N LEU A 76 9.21 9.26 8.62
CA LEU A 76 8.34 8.10 8.37
C LEU A 76 7.54 7.67 9.61
N ALA A 77 8.15 7.75 10.80
CA ALA A 77 7.51 7.41 12.08
C ALA A 77 6.39 8.39 12.49
N GLN A 78 6.43 9.64 12.01
CA GLN A 78 5.44 10.68 12.26
C GLN A 78 4.28 10.66 11.25
N ILE A 79 4.45 9.97 10.11
CA ILE A 79 3.35 9.74 9.18
C ILE A 79 2.29 8.86 9.88
N PRO A 80 1.00 9.22 9.82
CA PRO A 80 -0.08 8.38 10.36
C PRO A 80 0.05 6.94 9.84
N VAL A 81 -0.15 5.96 10.73
CA VAL A 81 0.08 4.54 10.41
C VAL A 81 -0.76 4.10 9.19
N VAL A 82 -1.99 4.62 9.06
CA VAL A 82 -2.83 4.37 7.87
C VAL A 82 -2.16 4.91 6.60
N ASP A 83 -1.85 6.21 6.56
CA ASP A 83 -1.23 6.88 5.41
C ASP A 83 0.09 6.19 5.02
N ARG A 84 0.92 5.82 6.00
CA ARG A 84 2.17 5.09 5.77
C ARG A 84 1.94 3.75 5.09
N ASN A 85 0.94 2.96 5.52
CA ASN A 85 0.67 1.66 4.91
C ASN A 85 -0.05 1.76 3.56
N VAL A 86 -0.84 2.82 3.33
CA VAL A 86 -1.36 3.16 2.00
C VAL A 86 -0.23 3.51 1.04
N LEU A 87 0.73 4.34 1.47
CA LEU A 87 1.92 4.66 0.68
C LEU A 87 2.75 3.42 0.38
N ARG A 88 2.96 2.54 1.37
CA ARG A 88 3.72 1.31 1.18
C ARG A 88 3.09 0.41 0.12
N LEU A 89 1.77 0.20 0.20
CA LEU A 89 1.04 -0.59 -0.77
C LEU A 89 1.04 0.05 -2.17
N GLY A 90 0.77 1.35 -2.24
CA GLY A 90 0.75 2.08 -3.51
C GLY A 90 2.11 2.12 -4.21
N LEU A 91 3.20 2.35 -3.46
CA LEU A 91 4.56 2.31 -3.98
C LEU A 91 4.97 0.91 -4.40
N TYR A 92 4.56 -0.12 -3.65
CA TYR A 92 4.80 -1.50 -4.08
C TYR A 92 4.21 -1.76 -5.46
N GLU A 93 2.92 -1.45 -5.64
CA GLU A 93 2.25 -1.65 -6.92
C GLU A 93 2.84 -0.77 -8.04
N LEU A 94 3.22 0.47 -7.71
CA LEU A 94 3.79 1.39 -8.68
C LEU A 94 5.17 0.93 -9.21
N LEU A 95 6.01 0.38 -8.33
CA LEU A 95 7.43 0.15 -8.60
C LEU A 95 7.77 -1.31 -8.92
N PHE A 96 7.07 -2.28 -8.33
CA PHE A 96 7.48 -3.69 -8.34
C PHE A 96 6.41 -4.64 -8.89
N ALA A 97 5.14 -4.26 -8.91
CA ALA A 97 4.10 -5.11 -9.49
C ALA A 97 4.19 -5.18 -11.02
N ASN A 98 3.61 -6.23 -11.59
CA ASN A 98 3.50 -6.37 -13.04
C ASN A 98 2.61 -5.24 -13.60
N LYS A 99 3.19 -4.37 -14.45
CA LYS A 99 2.50 -3.20 -15.03
C LYS A 99 1.38 -3.56 -15.99
N GLU A 100 1.39 -4.76 -16.57
CA GLU A 100 0.28 -5.28 -17.37
C GLU A 100 -0.93 -5.65 -16.50
N GLU A 101 -0.66 -6.11 -15.28
CA GLU A 101 -1.69 -6.48 -14.30
C GLU A 101 -2.24 -5.25 -13.57
N VAL A 102 -1.35 -4.33 -13.18
CA VAL A 102 -1.71 -3.08 -12.48
C VAL A 102 -0.99 -1.90 -13.15
N PRO A 103 -1.66 -1.17 -14.05
CA PRO A 103 -1.08 0.01 -14.66
C PRO A 103 -0.72 1.07 -13.60
N PRO A 104 0.38 1.83 -13.78
CA PRO A 104 0.83 2.83 -12.79
C PRO A 104 -0.24 3.82 -12.34
N LYS A 105 -1.05 4.35 -13.28
CA LYS A 105 -2.16 5.26 -12.96
C LYS A 105 -3.26 4.60 -12.13
N VAL A 106 -3.48 3.30 -12.31
CA VAL A 106 -4.44 2.52 -11.52
C VAL A 106 -3.90 2.35 -10.10
N ALA A 107 -2.63 1.99 -9.93
CA ALA A 107 -2.00 1.87 -8.61
C ALA A 107 -2.11 3.19 -7.81
N ILE A 108 -1.83 4.32 -8.46
CA ILE A 108 -1.94 5.66 -7.84
C ILE A 108 -3.39 5.95 -7.44
N ASN A 109 -4.35 5.76 -8.35
CA ASN A 109 -5.76 6.03 -8.07
C ASN A 109 -6.30 5.15 -6.93
N GLU A 110 -5.99 3.86 -6.94
CA GLU A 110 -6.42 2.94 -5.88
C GLU A 110 -5.83 3.31 -4.52
N ALA A 111 -4.55 3.70 -4.46
CA ALA A 111 -3.93 4.17 -3.23
C ALA A 111 -4.60 5.45 -2.70
N ILE A 112 -4.97 6.39 -3.59
CA ILE A 112 -5.69 7.61 -3.19
C ILE A 112 -7.07 7.27 -2.62
N GLU A 113 -7.81 6.36 -3.25
CA GLU A 113 -9.13 5.94 -2.76
C GLU A 113 -9.03 5.22 -1.41
N LEU A 114 -8.03 4.35 -1.21
CA LEU A 114 -7.75 3.78 0.12
C LEU A 114 -7.45 4.88 1.15
N GLY A 115 -6.62 5.84 0.79
CA GLY A 115 -6.30 6.98 1.65
C GLY A 115 -7.53 7.79 2.06
N LYS A 116 -8.48 7.99 1.15
CA LYS A 116 -9.76 8.66 1.46
C LYS A 116 -10.68 7.82 2.35
N ASN A 117 -10.69 6.50 2.15
CA ASN A 117 -11.57 5.59 2.88
C ASN A 117 -11.13 5.35 4.33
N PHE A 118 -9.82 5.35 4.58
CA PHE A 118 -9.26 4.97 5.89
C PHE A 118 -8.54 6.12 6.61
N GLY A 119 -8.12 7.15 5.89
CA GLY A 119 -7.35 8.28 6.43
C GLY A 119 -8.20 9.49 6.84
N GLY A 120 -7.52 10.61 7.07
CA GLY A 120 -8.15 11.89 7.39
C GLY A 120 -8.39 12.78 6.16
N GLY A 121 -8.97 13.96 6.38
CA GLY A 121 -9.38 14.87 5.30
C GLY A 121 -8.25 15.33 4.35
N SER A 122 -6.99 15.28 4.79
CA SER A 122 -5.81 15.61 3.96
C SER A 122 -5.13 14.40 3.33
N THR A 123 -5.45 13.17 3.76
CA THR A 123 -4.72 11.95 3.37
C THR A 123 -4.70 11.75 1.86
N GLY A 124 -5.86 11.84 1.18
CA GLY A 124 -5.91 11.62 -0.28
C GLY A 124 -4.99 12.57 -1.07
N ARG A 125 -4.86 13.84 -0.64
CA ARG A 125 -3.94 14.80 -1.28
C ARG A 125 -2.48 14.46 -0.99
N PHE A 126 -2.18 14.05 0.23
CA PHE A 126 -0.83 13.63 0.63
C PHE A 126 -0.36 12.42 -0.17
N ILE A 127 -1.16 11.35 -0.25
CA ILE A 127 -0.86 10.15 -1.03
C ILE A 127 -0.63 10.49 -2.50
N ASN A 128 -1.51 11.30 -3.10
CA ASN A 128 -1.37 11.74 -4.49
C ASN A 128 -0.06 12.53 -4.73
N GLY A 129 0.32 13.39 -3.78
CA GLY A 129 1.56 14.15 -3.87
C GLY A 129 2.80 13.24 -3.89
N VAL A 130 2.89 12.30 -2.95
CA VAL A 130 4.03 11.38 -2.83
C VAL A 130 4.13 10.47 -4.06
N LEU A 131 3.06 9.75 -4.40
CA LEU A 131 3.08 8.82 -5.53
C LEU A 131 3.25 9.53 -6.87
N GLY A 132 2.69 10.74 -7.01
CA GLY A 132 2.85 11.57 -8.21
C GLY A 132 4.29 12.05 -8.42
N THR A 133 5.03 12.36 -7.35
CA THR A 133 6.46 12.68 -7.43
C THR A 133 7.25 11.48 -7.93
N VAL A 134 7.07 10.31 -7.31
CA VAL A 134 7.78 9.08 -7.70
C VAL A 134 7.46 8.69 -9.15
N TYR A 135 6.20 8.77 -9.56
CA TYR A 135 5.79 8.46 -10.93
C TYR A 135 6.46 9.36 -11.98
N LYS A 136 6.62 10.67 -11.70
CA LYS A 136 7.31 11.60 -12.60
C LYS A 136 8.80 11.28 -12.71
N GLU A 137 9.44 10.93 -11.60
CA GLU A 137 10.85 10.52 -11.60
C GLU A 137 11.08 9.26 -12.44
N MET A 138 10.18 8.27 -12.35
CA MET A 138 10.23 7.06 -13.18
C MET A 138 10.13 7.36 -14.68
N ASP A 139 9.24 8.27 -15.07
CA ASP A 139 9.08 8.68 -16.48
C ASP A 139 10.32 9.44 -16.98
N SER A 140 10.97 10.22 -16.12
CA SER A 140 12.17 10.99 -16.49
C SER A 140 13.41 10.13 -16.73
N VAL A 141 13.47 8.94 -16.13
CA VAL A 141 14.57 7.96 -16.33
C VAL A 141 14.31 7.07 -17.55
N SER A 142 13.06 7.00 -18.03
CA SER A 142 12.65 6.16 -19.15
C SER A 142 12.67 6.88 -20.51
N ASN A 143 12.98 8.18 -20.52
CA ASN A 143 13.18 9.03 -21.70
C ASN A 143 14.65 9.44 -21.82
#